data_AF-A0A7C1AZ76-F1
#
_entry.id   AF-A0A7C1AZ76-F1
#
_cell.length_a   1.000
_cell.length_b   1.000
_cell.length_c   1.000
_cell.angle_alpha   90.00
_cell.angle_beta   90.00
_cell.angle_gamma   90.00
#
_symmetry.space_group_name_H-M   'P 1'
#
loop_
_entity.id
_entity.type
_entity.pdbx_description
1 polymer ?
#
loop_
_entity_poly.entity_id
_entity_poly.type
_entity_poly.pdbx_seq_one_letter_code
_entity_poly.pdbx_strand_id
1 'polypeptide(L)'
;IYNNCSGKHSGMLLLAKMKNYPLEEYYKPQHPVQKEVLKAMKYMTEYDEIKIGVDGCGVPVFGMPLYNMALGYAKFVAPTDLEKGKKEAAERIVHAMQSYPENVAGTKRFDTALMRTTKKVIGKTGAEGVYCVGVLDKGIGIALKIDDGSGRARSPVIMEILKKLKILSEKELESLKKYHIPLNKNCREEIIGEILPEFTLQNGKKYSTAGE
;
A
#
# COMPACT_ATOMS: atom_id res chain seq x y z
N ILE A 1 18.92 15.34 -5.45
CA ILE A 1 17.49 15.29 -5.04
C ILE A 1 16.93 13.94 -5.46
N TYR A 2 16.58 13.07 -4.50
CA TYR A 2 15.98 11.75 -4.78
C TYR A 2 14.61 11.71 -4.08
N ASN A 3 13.56 12.21 -4.75
CA ASN A 3 12.21 12.08 -4.24
C ASN A 3 11.68 10.68 -4.59
N ASN A 4 11.32 9.90 -3.58
CA ASN A 4 10.77 8.54 -3.72
C ASN A 4 9.36 8.50 -4.38
N CYS A 5 8.86 9.65 -4.83
CA CYS A 5 7.58 9.82 -5.49
C CYS A 5 7.69 9.96 -7.02
N SER A 6 8.88 9.86 -7.61
CA SER A 6 9.09 10.05 -9.06
C SER A 6 8.10 9.26 -9.93
N GLY A 7 7.83 8.00 -9.60
CA GLY A 7 6.88 7.15 -10.33
C GLY A 7 5.46 7.72 -10.40
N LYS A 8 4.92 8.27 -9.29
CA LYS A 8 3.57 8.86 -9.31
C LYS A 8 3.51 10.16 -10.10
N HIS A 9 4.55 10.99 -10.03
CA HIS A 9 4.65 12.22 -10.83
C HIS A 9 4.76 11.91 -12.32
N SER A 10 5.60 10.95 -12.70
CA SER A 10 5.71 10.50 -14.09
C SER A 10 4.39 9.94 -14.60
N GLY A 11 3.65 9.18 -13.79
CA GLY A 11 2.32 8.69 -14.14
C GLY A 11 1.30 9.81 -14.37
N MET A 12 1.30 10.83 -13.52
CA MET A 12 0.44 12.01 -13.66
C MET A 12 0.75 12.81 -14.93
N LEU A 13 2.04 13.03 -15.23
CA LEU A 13 2.48 13.71 -16.46
C LEU A 13 2.16 12.90 -17.71
N LEU A 14 2.32 11.57 -17.67
CA LEU A 14 1.92 10.69 -18.75
C LEU A 14 0.42 10.78 -19.01
N LEU A 15 -0.40 10.74 -17.96
CA LEU A 15 -1.85 10.91 -18.08
C LEU A 15 -2.22 12.27 -18.69
N ALA A 16 -1.57 13.35 -18.23
CA ALA A 16 -1.78 14.68 -18.80
C ALA A 16 -1.52 14.69 -20.31
N LYS A 17 -0.37 14.15 -20.73
CA LYS A 17 0.02 14.05 -22.14
C LYS A 17 -0.95 13.19 -22.96
N MET A 18 -1.37 12.03 -22.44
CA MET A 18 -2.30 11.13 -23.13
C MET A 18 -3.70 11.74 -23.31
N LYS A 19 -4.10 12.66 -22.44
CA LYS A 19 -5.42 13.31 -22.46
C LYS A 19 -5.38 14.74 -23.00
N ASN A 20 -4.23 15.20 -23.49
CA ASN A 20 -4.01 16.59 -23.92
C ASN A 20 -4.39 17.62 -22.83
N TYR A 21 -4.15 17.29 -21.56
CA TYR A 21 -4.26 18.24 -20.45
C TYR A 21 -2.96 19.06 -20.34
N PRO A 22 -2.99 20.25 -19.70
CA PRO A 22 -1.78 21.00 -19.38
C PRO A 22 -0.75 20.15 -18.62
N LEU A 23 0.53 20.39 -18.88
CA LEU A 23 1.61 19.72 -18.15
C LEU A 23 2.01 20.51 -16.90
N GLU A 24 1.76 21.82 -16.92
CA GLU A 24 1.99 22.75 -15.83
C GLU A 24 0.96 22.51 -14.73
N GLU A 25 1.39 22.74 -13.49
CA GLU A 25 0.49 22.72 -12.33
C GLU A 25 -0.31 21.41 -12.15
N TYR A 26 0.12 20.31 -12.76
CA TYR A 26 -0.55 19.01 -12.67
C TYR A 26 -0.74 18.52 -11.24
N TYR A 27 0.09 19.00 -10.31
CA TYR A 27 0.05 18.69 -8.88
C TYR A 27 -1.02 19.47 -8.11
N LYS A 28 -1.68 20.48 -8.70
CA LYS A 28 -2.72 21.26 -8.01
C LYS A 28 -4.07 20.51 -8.01
N PRO A 29 -4.85 20.54 -6.92
CA PRO A 29 -6.13 19.82 -6.82
C PRO A 29 -7.14 20.13 -7.93
N GLN A 30 -7.11 21.34 -8.48
CA GLN A 30 -8.03 21.77 -9.53
C GLN A 30 -7.69 21.19 -10.92
N HIS A 31 -6.46 20.67 -11.09
CA HIS A 31 -5.98 20.17 -12.37
C HIS A 31 -6.78 18.92 -12.82
N PRO A 32 -7.11 18.77 -14.12
CA PRO A 32 -7.87 17.61 -14.62
C PRO A 32 -7.27 16.26 -14.23
N VAL A 33 -5.94 16.13 -14.23
CA VAL A 33 -5.24 14.90 -13.76
C VAL A 33 -5.62 14.54 -12.32
N GLN A 34 -5.69 15.50 -11.40
CA GLN A 34 -6.03 15.22 -10.01
C GLN A 34 -7.49 14.78 -9.86
N LYS A 35 -8.39 15.32 -10.70
CA LYS A 35 -9.80 14.88 -10.76
C LYS A 35 -9.92 13.44 -11.27
N GLU A 36 -9.13 13.06 -12.28
CA GLU A 36 -9.08 11.68 -12.79
C GLU A 36 -8.55 10.71 -11.73
N VAL A 37 -7.47 11.10 -11.02
CA VAL A 37 -6.93 10.30 -9.91
C VAL A 37 -7.96 10.15 -8.81
N LEU A 38 -8.65 11.22 -8.40
CA LEU A 38 -9.72 11.15 -7.40
C LEU A 38 -10.85 10.21 -7.85
N LYS A 39 -11.27 10.27 -9.11
CA LYS A 39 -12.28 9.37 -9.67
C LYS A 39 -11.83 7.91 -9.63
N ALA A 40 -10.57 7.64 -9.98
CA ALA A 40 -10.00 6.30 -9.91
C ALA A 40 -9.92 5.80 -8.46
N MET A 41 -9.54 6.66 -7.51
CA MET A 41 -9.53 6.32 -6.08
C MET A 41 -10.94 5.96 -5.60
N LYS A 42 -11.94 6.82 -5.81
CA LYS A 42 -13.35 6.56 -5.44
C LYS A 42 -13.85 5.22 -5.97
N TYR A 43 -13.57 4.93 -7.24
CA TYR A 43 -13.95 3.68 -7.88
C TYR A 43 -13.27 2.46 -7.24
N MET A 44 -11.95 2.53 -7.03
CA MET A 44 -11.19 1.41 -6.47
C MET A 44 -11.49 1.18 -4.99
N THR A 45 -11.82 2.23 -4.24
CA THR A 45 -12.01 2.12 -2.78
C THR A 45 -13.48 2.05 -2.38
N GLU A 46 -14.41 2.18 -3.33
CA GLU A 46 -15.86 2.30 -3.10
C GLU A 46 -16.18 3.32 -2.00
N TYR A 47 -15.57 4.50 -2.10
CA TYR A 47 -15.69 5.52 -1.07
C TYR A 47 -15.72 6.90 -1.70
N ASP A 48 -16.82 7.61 -1.51
CA ASP A 48 -17.05 8.92 -2.14
C ASP A 48 -16.59 10.10 -1.28
N GLU A 49 -16.54 9.95 0.04
CA GLU A 49 -16.24 11.00 1.01
C GLU A 49 -14.72 11.13 1.28
N ILE A 50 -13.92 10.98 0.23
CA ILE A 50 -12.46 11.06 0.33
C ILE A 50 -12.05 12.47 0.78
N LYS A 51 -11.33 12.55 1.91
CA LYS A 51 -10.69 13.78 2.36
C LYS A 51 -9.40 14.01 1.58
N ILE A 52 -9.19 15.23 1.10
CA ILE A 52 -7.99 15.59 0.33
C ILE A 52 -7.03 16.37 1.23
N GLY A 53 -5.82 15.83 1.39
CA GLY A 53 -4.67 16.52 1.99
C GLY A 53 -3.60 16.82 0.94
N VAL A 54 -2.46 17.34 1.40
CA VAL A 54 -1.26 17.58 0.57
C VAL A 54 -0.15 16.65 1.06
N ASP A 55 0.43 15.88 0.14
CA ASP A 55 1.58 15.01 0.43
C ASP A 55 2.89 15.81 0.48
N GLY A 56 3.94 15.25 1.08
CA GLY A 56 5.26 15.90 1.17
C GLY A 56 5.93 16.19 -0.17
N CYS A 57 5.44 15.60 -1.27
CA CYS A 57 5.88 15.91 -2.64
C CYS A 57 5.01 16.97 -3.35
N GLY A 58 3.96 17.47 -2.69
CA GLY A 58 3.11 18.58 -3.16
C GLY A 58 1.83 18.18 -3.89
N VAL A 59 1.59 16.89 -4.17
CA VAL A 59 0.35 16.43 -4.82
C VAL A 59 -0.75 16.11 -3.80
N PRO A 60 -2.03 16.09 -4.21
CA PRO A 60 -3.14 15.57 -3.42
C PRO A 60 -2.89 14.16 -2.87
N VAL A 61 -3.27 13.97 -1.60
CA VAL A 61 -3.33 12.65 -0.95
C VAL A 61 -4.73 12.39 -0.41
N PHE A 62 -5.15 11.13 -0.41
CA PHE A 62 -6.53 10.72 -0.22
C PHE A 62 -6.70 10.00 1.14
N GLY A 63 -7.39 10.67 2.07
CA GLY A 63 -7.78 10.12 3.36
C GLY A 63 -9.14 9.42 3.28
N MET A 64 -9.21 8.21 3.81
CA MET A 64 -10.41 7.35 3.83
C MET A 64 -10.32 6.32 4.98
N PRO A 65 -11.41 5.61 5.30
CA PRO A 65 -11.37 4.53 6.27
C PRO A 65 -10.42 3.39 5.86
N LEU A 66 -9.82 2.71 6.85
CA LEU A 66 -8.91 1.58 6.60
C LEU A 66 -9.58 0.44 5.82
N TYR A 67 -10.87 0.22 6.05
CA TYR A 67 -11.66 -0.77 5.31
C TYR A 67 -11.62 -0.49 3.80
N ASN A 68 -11.87 0.75 3.38
CA ASN A 68 -11.88 1.14 1.97
C ASN A 68 -10.48 1.11 1.35
N MET A 69 -9.43 1.40 2.12
CA MET A 69 -8.04 1.19 1.67
C MET A 69 -7.77 -0.30 1.42
N ALA A 70 -8.19 -1.18 2.35
CA ALA A 70 -8.04 -2.61 2.21
C ALA A 70 -8.85 -3.12 1.00
N LEU A 71 -10.08 -2.66 0.81
CA LEU A 71 -10.92 -3.00 -0.33
C LEU A 71 -10.25 -2.65 -1.68
N GLY A 72 -9.61 -1.48 -1.77
CA GLY A 72 -8.84 -1.11 -2.95
C GLY A 72 -7.71 -2.09 -3.27
N TYR A 73 -6.97 -2.55 -2.25
CA TYR A 73 -5.94 -3.57 -2.43
C TYR A 73 -6.53 -4.94 -2.79
N ALA A 74 -7.65 -5.33 -2.20
CA ALA A 74 -8.37 -6.55 -2.56
C ALA A 74 -8.76 -6.55 -4.05
N LYS A 75 -9.29 -5.43 -4.56
CA LYS A 75 -9.63 -5.26 -5.98
C LYS A 75 -8.43 -5.29 -6.91
N PHE A 76 -7.24 -4.84 -6.47
CA PHE A 76 -6.04 -5.01 -7.27
C PHE A 76 -5.67 -6.48 -7.47
N VAL A 77 -5.76 -7.28 -6.41
CA VAL A 77 -5.31 -8.68 -6.43
C VAL A 77 -6.38 -9.69 -6.86
N ALA A 78 -7.65 -9.30 -6.79
CA ALA A 78 -8.79 -10.05 -7.32
C ALA A 78 -9.70 -9.12 -8.16
N PRO A 79 -9.27 -8.71 -9.37
CA PRO A 79 -9.96 -7.72 -10.18
C PRO A 79 -11.14 -8.29 -10.98
N THR A 80 -11.85 -9.30 -10.45
CA THR A 80 -12.92 -10.01 -11.17
C THR A 80 -14.09 -9.11 -11.53
N ASP A 81 -14.43 -8.17 -10.65
CA ASP A 81 -15.60 -7.29 -10.76
C ASP A 81 -15.26 -5.91 -11.35
N LEU A 82 -14.01 -5.73 -11.82
CA LEU A 82 -13.58 -4.48 -12.45
C LEU A 82 -13.96 -4.46 -13.93
N GLU A 83 -14.27 -3.28 -14.45
CA GLU A 83 -14.40 -3.06 -15.89
C GLU A 83 -13.14 -3.54 -16.63
N LYS A 84 -13.30 -4.11 -17.83
CA LYS A 84 -12.23 -4.76 -18.60
C LYS A 84 -10.91 -3.97 -18.61
N GLY A 85 -10.95 -2.68 -18.96
CA GLY A 85 -9.74 -1.85 -19.02
C GLY A 85 -9.08 -1.60 -17.65
N LYS A 86 -9.86 -1.54 -16.57
CA LYS A 86 -9.36 -1.39 -15.20
C LYS A 86 -8.82 -2.72 -14.66
N LYS A 87 -9.46 -3.83 -15.01
CA LYS A 87 -8.96 -5.19 -14.74
C LYS A 87 -7.57 -5.40 -15.34
N GLU A 88 -7.41 -5.15 -16.64
CA GLU A 88 -6.13 -5.26 -17.34
C GLU A 88 -5.05 -4.32 -16.74
N ALA A 89 -5.46 -3.12 -16.29
CA ALA A 89 -4.56 -2.21 -15.59
C ALA A 89 -4.13 -2.76 -14.22
N ALA A 90 -5.07 -3.29 -13.42
CA ALA A 90 -4.79 -3.88 -12.12
C ALA A 90 -3.83 -5.08 -12.24
N GLU A 91 -4.10 -6.00 -13.16
CA GLU A 91 -3.24 -7.17 -13.42
C GLU A 91 -1.81 -6.75 -13.82
N ARG A 92 -1.69 -5.75 -14.69
CA ARG A 92 -0.38 -5.18 -15.09
C ARG A 92 0.34 -4.50 -13.93
N ILE A 93 -0.36 -3.77 -13.07
CA ILE A 93 0.21 -3.12 -11.88
C ILE A 93 0.73 -4.18 -10.91
N VAL A 94 -0.09 -5.20 -10.59
CA VAL A 94 0.30 -6.31 -9.71
C VAL A 94 1.52 -7.03 -10.28
N HIS A 95 1.50 -7.37 -11.56
CA HIS A 95 2.62 -8.00 -12.24
C HIS A 95 3.89 -7.15 -12.14
N ALA A 96 3.80 -5.85 -12.43
CA ALA A 96 4.95 -4.94 -12.35
C ALA A 96 5.52 -4.84 -10.92
N MET A 97 4.65 -4.77 -9.90
CA MET A 97 5.08 -4.75 -8.49
C MET A 97 5.78 -6.04 -8.08
N GLN A 98 5.28 -7.19 -8.54
CA GLN A 98 5.89 -8.50 -8.27
C GLN A 98 7.22 -8.70 -8.98
N SER A 99 7.29 -8.29 -10.25
CA SER A 99 8.47 -8.46 -11.09
C SER A 99 9.59 -7.48 -10.70
N TYR A 100 9.24 -6.25 -10.32
CA TYR A 100 10.20 -5.16 -10.04
C TYR A 100 9.94 -4.46 -8.70
N PRO A 101 10.00 -5.19 -7.57
CA PRO A 101 9.66 -4.64 -6.25
C PRO A 101 10.60 -3.53 -5.79
N GLU A 102 11.83 -3.43 -6.32
CA GLU A 102 12.74 -2.30 -6.07
C GLU A 102 12.24 -0.99 -6.68
N ASN A 103 11.45 -1.03 -7.76
CA ASN A 103 10.84 0.17 -8.33
C ASN A 103 9.69 0.71 -7.45
N VAL A 104 9.19 -0.11 -6.52
CA VAL A 104 8.15 0.27 -5.58
C VAL A 104 8.72 1.02 -4.37
N ALA A 105 9.83 0.55 -3.79
CA ALA A 105 10.33 1.07 -2.51
C ALA A 105 11.86 1.17 -2.39
N GLY A 106 12.62 0.92 -3.46
CA GLY A 106 14.09 0.79 -3.42
C GLY A 106 14.55 -0.57 -2.92
N THR A 107 15.86 -0.77 -2.74
CA THR A 107 16.41 -2.12 -2.49
C THR A 107 16.46 -2.55 -1.03
N LYS A 108 16.28 -1.64 -0.08
CA LYS A 108 16.55 -1.86 1.35
C LYS A 108 15.30 -1.88 2.25
N ARG A 109 14.12 -1.59 1.71
CA ARG A 109 12.88 -1.42 2.49
C ARG A 109 12.10 -2.72 2.62
N PHE A 110 11.26 -2.78 3.65
CA PHE A 110 10.41 -3.93 3.96
C PHE A 110 9.52 -4.33 2.78
N ASP A 111 8.93 -3.37 2.06
CA ASP A 111 8.06 -3.62 0.90
C ASP A 111 8.75 -4.52 -0.13
N THR A 112 9.99 -4.17 -0.46
CA THR A 112 10.78 -4.89 -1.46
C THR A 112 11.24 -6.24 -0.94
N ALA A 113 11.66 -6.33 0.32
CA ALA A 113 12.02 -7.59 0.94
C ALA A 113 10.83 -8.57 0.95
N LEU A 114 9.66 -8.09 1.37
CA LEU A 114 8.43 -8.88 1.44
C LEU A 114 8.06 -9.43 0.05
N MET A 115 7.93 -8.56 -0.96
CA MET A 115 7.53 -8.97 -2.31
C MET A 115 8.56 -9.89 -2.98
N ARG A 116 9.87 -9.69 -2.73
CA ARG A 116 10.92 -10.61 -3.24
C ARG A 116 10.84 -11.99 -2.62
N THR A 117 10.57 -12.07 -1.32
CA THR A 117 10.54 -13.34 -0.59
C THR A 117 9.34 -14.20 -0.98
N THR A 118 8.12 -13.64 -1.00
CA THR A 118 6.92 -14.50 -1.04
C THR A 118 6.23 -14.61 -2.39
N LYS A 119 6.35 -13.61 -3.28
CA LYS A 119 5.60 -13.53 -4.57
C LYS A 119 4.06 -13.65 -4.48
N LYS A 120 3.51 -13.90 -3.29
CA LYS A 120 2.07 -14.05 -2.97
C LYS A 120 1.40 -12.74 -2.58
N VAL A 121 2.15 -11.66 -2.37
CA VAL A 121 1.60 -10.39 -1.88
C VAL A 121 2.21 -9.20 -2.58
N ILE A 122 1.41 -8.17 -2.85
CA ILE A 122 1.90 -6.81 -3.11
C ILE A 122 1.78 -5.97 -1.84
N GLY A 123 2.75 -5.10 -1.58
CA GLY A 123 2.76 -4.28 -0.37
C GLY A 123 3.31 -2.89 -0.64
N LYS A 124 2.72 -1.87 0.00
CA LYS A 124 3.25 -0.51 -0.07
C LYS A 124 3.05 0.26 1.23
N THR A 125 4.13 0.87 1.65
CA THR A 125 4.21 1.84 2.72
C THR A 125 3.59 3.17 2.32
N GLY A 126 2.75 3.70 3.21
CA GLY A 126 2.22 5.07 3.17
C GLY A 126 2.91 5.98 4.20
N ALA A 127 2.56 7.26 4.15
CA ALA A 127 2.95 8.24 5.17
C ALA A 127 2.26 7.95 6.51
N GLU A 128 2.76 8.54 7.60
CA GLU A 128 2.12 8.52 8.92
C GLU A 128 1.69 7.12 9.38
N GLY A 129 2.61 6.16 9.38
CA GLY A 129 2.32 4.83 9.93
C GLY A 129 1.39 3.95 9.07
N VAL A 130 1.01 4.38 7.86
CA VAL A 130 0.15 3.58 6.98
C VAL A 130 0.95 2.49 6.25
N TYR A 131 0.33 1.31 6.09
CA TYR A 131 0.82 0.24 5.24
C TYR A 131 -0.35 -0.58 4.68
N CYS A 132 -0.32 -0.87 3.38
CA CYS A 132 -1.35 -1.69 2.74
C CYS A 132 -0.75 -2.89 2.01
N VAL A 133 -1.47 -4.01 2.03
CA VAL A 133 -1.10 -5.28 1.40
C VAL A 133 -2.28 -5.84 0.61
N GLY A 134 -1.99 -6.41 -0.55
CA GLY A 134 -2.91 -7.28 -1.29
C GLY A 134 -2.33 -8.69 -1.36
N VAL A 135 -3.13 -9.70 -1.03
CA VAL A 135 -2.77 -11.12 -1.06
C VAL A 135 -3.38 -11.78 -2.30
N LEU A 136 -2.53 -12.20 -3.23
CA LEU A 136 -2.90 -12.62 -4.58
C LEU A 136 -3.87 -13.81 -4.57
N ASP A 137 -3.45 -14.93 -3.99
CA ASP A 137 -4.20 -16.19 -4.08
C ASP A 137 -5.52 -16.21 -3.27
N LYS A 138 -5.73 -15.22 -2.41
CA LYS A 138 -6.91 -15.14 -1.53
C LYS A 138 -7.83 -13.97 -1.82
N GLY A 139 -7.42 -13.04 -2.69
CA GLY A 139 -8.19 -11.81 -2.92
C GLY A 139 -8.32 -10.92 -1.67
N ILE A 140 -7.40 -11.03 -0.72
CA ILE A 140 -7.50 -10.31 0.56
C ILE A 140 -6.72 -8.99 0.46
N GLY A 141 -7.37 -7.90 0.85
CA GLY A 141 -6.71 -6.63 1.13
C GLY A 141 -6.54 -6.41 2.63
N ILE A 142 -5.41 -5.80 3.02
CA ILE A 142 -5.06 -5.47 4.40
C ILE A 142 -4.64 -4.01 4.42
N ALA A 143 -5.16 -3.24 5.38
CA ALA A 143 -4.70 -1.88 5.65
C ALA A 143 -4.37 -1.74 7.14
N LEU A 144 -3.25 -1.09 7.42
CA LEU A 144 -2.72 -0.83 8.75
C LEU A 144 -2.47 0.65 8.90
N LYS A 145 -2.79 1.19 10.09
CA LYS A 145 -2.35 2.51 10.56
C LYS A 145 -1.77 2.33 11.95
N ILE A 146 -0.55 2.82 12.14
CA ILE A 146 0.01 3.04 13.48
C ILE A 146 -0.45 4.42 13.95
N ASP A 147 -1.06 4.47 15.13
CA ASP A 147 -1.74 5.67 15.63
C ASP A 147 -0.77 6.84 15.86
N ASP A 148 0.41 6.56 16.41
CA ASP A 148 1.50 7.55 16.60
C ASP A 148 2.22 7.94 15.29
N GLY A 149 1.78 7.42 14.14
CA GLY A 149 2.37 7.68 12.83
C GLY A 149 3.74 7.01 12.59
N SER A 150 4.27 6.27 13.58
CA SER A 150 5.62 5.72 13.52
C SER A 150 5.76 4.55 12.55
N GLY A 151 6.95 4.46 11.96
CA GLY A 151 7.31 3.37 11.07
C GLY A 151 7.69 2.08 11.77
N ARG A 152 8.10 2.15 13.04
CA ARG A 152 8.76 1.05 13.77
C ARG A 152 7.87 -0.20 13.94
N ALA A 153 6.57 0.00 14.14
CA ALA A 153 5.61 -1.07 14.39
C ALA A 153 4.97 -1.64 13.11
N ARG A 154 5.21 -1.03 11.94
CA ARG A 154 4.55 -1.44 10.69
C ARG A 154 4.94 -2.84 10.24
N SER A 155 6.23 -3.11 10.08
CA SER A 155 6.66 -4.41 9.58
C SER A 155 6.39 -5.55 10.58
N PRO A 156 6.57 -5.39 11.90
CA PRO A 156 6.19 -6.42 12.87
C PRO A 156 4.72 -6.81 12.76
N VAL A 157 3.82 -5.81 12.74
CA VAL A 157 2.38 -6.06 12.70
C VAL A 157 1.98 -6.75 11.38
N ILE A 158 2.48 -6.28 10.24
CA ILE A 158 2.17 -6.91 8.94
C ILE A 158 2.69 -8.35 8.89
N MET A 159 3.92 -8.61 9.36
CA MET A 159 4.49 -9.96 9.40
C MET A 159 3.63 -10.89 10.27
N GLU A 160 3.19 -10.42 11.43
CA GLU A 160 2.34 -11.20 12.33
C GLU A 160 0.95 -11.45 11.74
N ILE A 161 0.34 -10.47 11.05
CA ILE A 161 -0.92 -10.68 10.32
C ILE A 161 -0.73 -11.78 9.26
N LEU A 162 0.31 -11.68 8.42
CA LEU A 162 0.56 -12.65 7.36
C LEU A 162 0.87 -14.06 7.88
N LYS A 163 1.56 -14.14 9.02
CA LYS A 163 1.79 -15.40 9.76
C LYS A 163 0.47 -16.01 10.24
N LYS A 164 -0.36 -15.23 10.95
CA LYS A 164 -1.66 -15.71 11.48
C LYS A 164 -2.64 -16.10 10.37
N LEU A 165 -2.58 -15.43 9.22
CA LEU A 165 -3.35 -15.79 8.02
C LEU A 165 -2.77 -16.95 7.21
N LYS A 166 -1.64 -17.54 7.65
CA LYS A 166 -0.93 -18.65 7.00
C LYS A 166 -0.56 -18.35 5.54
N ILE A 167 -0.15 -17.12 5.25
CA ILE A 167 0.29 -16.71 3.90
C ILE A 167 1.77 -17.05 3.68
N LEU A 168 2.58 -16.83 4.72
CA LEU A 168 4.01 -17.07 4.71
C LEU A 168 4.31 -18.46 5.28
N SER A 169 5.17 -19.20 4.59
CA SER A 169 5.80 -20.42 5.09
C SER A 169 6.84 -20.11 6.17
N GLU A 170 7.21 -21.11 6.96
CA GLU A 170 8.24 -20.97 8.00
C GLU A 170 9.58 -20.47 7.43
N LYS A 171 9.96 -20.94 6.24
CA LYS A 171 11.17 -20.47 5.54
C LYS A 171 11.10 -18.99 5.16
N GLU A 172 9.95 -18.55 4.64
CA GLU A 172 9.72 -17.14 4.30
C GLU A 172 9.74 -16.26 5.57
N LEU A 173 9.11 -16.73 6.66
CA LEU A 173 9.11 -16.05 7.95
C LEU A 173 10.53 -15.89 8.51
N GLU A 174 11.34 -16.95 8.51
CA GLU A 174 12.72 -16.88 9.00
C GLU A 174 13.57 -15.92 8.15
N SER A 175 13.39 -15.90 6.83
CA SER A 175 14.10 -14.97 5.94
C SER A 175 13.75 -13.49 6.21
N LEU A 176 12.57 -13.23 6.75
CA LEU A 176 12.05 -11.90 7.06
C LEU A 176 12.06 -11.60 8.57
N LYS A 177 12.71 -12.44 9.39
CA LYS A 177 12.72 -12.34 10.85
C LYS A 177 13.11 -10.95 11.39
N LYS A 178 14.10 -10.30 10.76
CA LYS A 178 14.53 -8.94 11.11
C LYS A 178 13.41 -7.88 11.01
N TYR A 179 12.37 -8.14 10.22
CA TYR A 179 11.20 -7.27 10.07
C TYR A 179 10.04 -7.67 10.98
N HIS A 180 10.00 -8.94 11.41
CA HIS A 180 9.00 -9.47 12.31
C HIS A 180 9.30 -9.10 13.77
N ILE A 181 10.56 -9.25 14.18
CA ILE A 181 11.08 -8.89 15.51
C ILE A 181 12.30 -7.99 15.32
N PRO A 182 12.11 -6.70 14.98
CA PRO A 182 13.22 -5.78 14.81
C PRO A 182 13.84 -5.46 16.17
N LEU A 183 15.17 -5.46 16.19
CA LEU A 183 15.97 -5.11 17.36
C LEU A 183 16.03 -3.60 17.51
N ASN A 184 15.76 -3.11 18.72
CA ASN A 184 16.01 -1.73 19.10
C ASN A 184 17.48 -1.59 19.48
N LYS A 185 18.13 -0.58 18.91
CA LYS A 185 19.53 -0.27 19.21
C LYS A 185 19.66 1.14 19.75
N ASN A 186 20.61 1.35 20.65
CA ASN A 186 21.01 2.69 21.07
C ASN A 186 21.93 3.34 20.02
N CYS A 187 22.33 4.60 20.25
CA CYS A 187 23.25 5.33 19.36
C CYS A 187 24.66 4.70 19.25
N ARG A 188 24.99 3.69 20.07
CA ARG A 188 26.24 2.92 20.03
C ARG A 188 26.09 1.58 19.31
N GLU A 189 24.95 1.33 18.67
CA GLU A 189 24.59 0.07 18.00
C GLU A 189 24.42 -1.14 18.93
N GLU A 190 24.34 -0.92 20.24
CA GLU A 190 24.09 -1.98 21.23
C GLU A 190 22.59 -2.29 21.27
N ILE A 191 22.25 -3.57 21.38
CA ILE A 191 20.85 -4.03 21.46
C ILE A 191 20.29 -3.66 22.83
N ILE A 192 19.23 -2.87 22.84
CA ILE A 192 18.53 -2.40 24.05
C ILE A 192 17.10 -2.94 24.18
N GLY A 193 16.65 -3.74 23.22
CA GLY A 193 15.34 -4.39 23.26
C GLY A 193 14.88 -4.86 21.89
N GLU A 194 13.61 -5.24 21.80
CA GLU A 194 12.97 -5.70 20.58
C GLU A 194 11.52 -5.20 20.50
N ILE A 195 10.94 -5.20 19.30
CA ILE A 195 9.54 -4.86 19.08
C ILE A 195 8.78 -6.13 18.76
N LEU A 196 7.83 -6.50 19.61
CA LEU A 196 6.99 -7.68 19.46
C LEU A 196 5.55 -7.29 19.11
N PRO A 197 4.98 -7.85 18.02
CA PRO A 197 3.58 -7.67 17.70
C PRO A 197 2.71 -8.67 18.50
N GLU A 198 1.97 -8.18 19.49
CA GLU A 198 1.08 -9.00 20.32
C GLU A 198 -0.39 -8.60 20.14
N PHE A 199 -1.14 -9.43 19.42
CA PHE A 199 -2.58 -9.29 19.25
C PHE A 199 -3.22 -10.59 18.76
N THR A 200 -4.54 -10.66 18.82
CA THR A 200 -5.35 -11.72 18.20
C THR A 200 -6.14 -11.14 17.03
N LEU A 201 -6.25 -11.91 15.94
CA LEU A 201 -7.16 -11.54 14.85
C LEU A 201 -8.57 -11.93 15.25
N GLN A 202 -9.49 -10.96 15.17
CA GLN A 202 -10.90 -11.19 15.39
C GLN A 202 -11.61 -11.16 14.04
N ASN A 203 -12.63 -12.01 13.87
CA ASN A 203 -13.53 -11.90 12.74
C ASN A 203 -14.30 -10.57 12.87
N GLY A 204 -14.10 -9.67 11.91
CA GLY A 204 -14.87 -8.43 11.85
C GLY A 204 -16.35 -8.69 11.52
N LYS A 205 -17.20 -7.70 11.79
CA LYS A 205 -18.55 -7.65 11.21
C LYS A 205 -18.42 -7.66 9.68
N LYS A 206 -19.25 -8.45 8.99
CA LYS A 206 -19.39 -8.35 7.53
C LYS A 206 -19.93 -6.95 7.22
N TYR A 207 -19.13 -6.11 6.56
CA TYR A 207 -19.63 -4.88 5.97
C TYR A 207 -20.28 -5.27 4.64
N SER A 208 -21.62 -5.28 4.58
CA SER A 208 -22.33 -5.37 3.30
C SER A 208 -22.19 -4.03 2.60
N THR A 209 -21.69 -4.03 1.37
CA THR A 209 -21.60 -2.84 0.51
C THR A 209 -22.95 -2.44 -0.11
N ALA A 210 -24.07 -2.88 0.47
CA ALA A 210 -25.40 -2.39 0.13
C ALA A 210 -25.86 -1.51 1.30
N GLY A 211 -25.98 -0.20 1.04
CA GLY A 211 -26.40 0.78 2.03
C GLY A 211 -27.82 0.51 2.56
N GLU A 212 -27.94 0.63 3.88
CA GLU A 212 -29.11 1.20 4.55
C GLU A 212 -28.85 2.71 4.77
#